data_AF-A0A6G3QH97-F1
#
_entry.id   AF-A0A6G3QH97-F1
#
_cell.length_a   1.000
_cell.length_b   1.000
_cell.length_c   1.000
_cell.angle_alpha   90.00
_cell.angle_beta   90.00
_cell.angle_gamma   90.00
#
_symmetry.space_group_name_H-M   'P 1'
#
loop_
_entity.id
_entity.type
_entity.pdbx_description
1 polymer ?
#
loop_
_entity_poly.entity_id
_entity_poly.type
_entity_poly.pdbx_seq_one_letter_code
_entity_poly.pdbx_strand_id
1 'polypeptide(L)' 'MTTPPVTGPFLVGDRVRGTTYVPPDSRKREAPERFEGVVVQVGSGYPKVDAEGDFLWVRLADCTERQSLVADTEPSP' A
#
# COMPACT_ATOMS: atom_id res chain seq x y z
N MET A 1 2.98 10.58 23.97
CA MET A 1 1.93 9.58 23.67
C MET A 1 2.37 8.87 22.41
N THR A 2 2.92 7.67 22.53
CA THR A 2 3.38 6.87 21.38
C THR A 2 2.18 6.08 20.88
N THR A 3 1.64 6.48 19.74
CA THR A 3 0.65 5.70 19.00
C THR A 3 1.27 4.33 18.71
N PRO A 4 0.59 3.20 18.97
CA PRO A 4 1.14 1.89 18.61
C PRO A 4 1.44 1.88 17.10
N PRO A 5 2.55 1.26 16.67
CA PRO A 5 2.79 1.08 15.24
C PRO A 5 1.61 0.29 14.69
N VAL A 6 1.05 0.76 13.58
CA VAL A 6 -0.09 0.08 12.95
C VAL A 6 0.42 -1.28 12.48
N THR A 7 -0.03 -2.34 13.15
CA THR A 7 0.45 -3.71 12.96
C THR A 7 -0.23 -4.32 11.75
N GLY A 8 0.08 -3.83 10.55
CA GLY A 8 -0.15 -4.58 9.31
C GLY A 8 0.82 -5.77 9.22
N PRO A 9 0.50 -6.84 8.47
CA PRO A 9 1.37 -8.02 8.35
C PRO A 9 2.62 -7.79 7.47
N PHE A 10 2.79 -6.58 6.91
CA PHE A 10 3.84 -6.27 5.94
C PHE A 10 4.90 -5.36 6.54
N LEU A 11 6.15 -5.57 6.13
CA LEU A 11 7.31 -4.77 6.50
C LEU A 11 7.96 -4.16 5.25
N VAL A 12 8.71 -3.08 5.45
CA VAL A 12 9.56 -2.53 4.39
C VAL A 12 10.57 -3.59 3.95
N GLY A 13 10.65 -3.84 2.64
CA GLY A 13 11.48 -4.89 2.05
C GLY A 13 10.70 -6.16 1.69
N ASP A 14 9.46 -6.34 2.15
CA ASP A 14 8.64 -7.49 1.75
C ASP A 14 8.31 -7.41 0.26
N ARG A 15 8.39 -8.55 -0.42
CA ARG A 15 7.90 -8.70 -1.78
C ARG A 15 6.41 -9.00 -1.74
N VAL A 16 5.64 -8.20 -2.46
CA VAL A 16 4.18 -8.23 -2.41
C VAL A 16 3.58 -8.11 -3.80
N ARG A 17 2.35 -8.60 -3.94
CA ARG A 17 1.51 -8.37 -5.11
C ARG A 17 0.13 -7.89 -4.65
N GLY A 18 -0.54 -7.13 -5.49
CA GLY A 18 -1.82 -6.56 -5.13
C GLY A 18 -2.43 -5.74 -6.23
N THR A 19 -3.39 -4.89 -5.85
CA THR A 19 -4.04 -3.97 -6.78
C THR A 19 -3.83 -2.53 -6.34
N THR A 20 -3.50 -1.65 -7.30
CA THR A 20 -3.27 -0.23 -7.04
C THR A 20 -4.52 0.40 -6.46
N TYR A 21 -4.37 1.12 -5.36
CA TYR A 21 -5.44 1.89 -4.77
C TYR A 21 -5.82 3.04 -5.70
N VAL A 22 -7.09 3.11 -6.06
CA VAL A 22 -7.68 4.24 -6.79
C VAL A 22 -8.78 4.84 -5.90
N PRO A 23 -8.66 6.13 -5.54
CA PRO A 23 -9.69 6.82 -4.78
C PRO A 23 -11.06 6.71 -5.44
N PRO A 24 -12.16 6.63 -4.66
CA PRO A 24 -13.50 6.44 -5.20
C PRO A 24 -13.90 7.51 -6.22
N ASP A 25 -13.51 8.77 -6.01
CA ASP A 25 -13.73 9.87 -6.96
C ASP A 25 -13.01 9.68 -8.31
N SER A 26 -11.84 9.04 -8.30
CA SER A 26 -11.04 8.80 -9.51
C SER A 26 -11.44 7.52 -10.26
N ARG A 27 -12.18 6.59 -9.65
CA ARG A 27 -12.56 5.30 -10.28
C ARG A 27 -13.34 5.41 -11.59
N LYS A 28 -13.93 6.56 -11.89
CA LYS A 28 -14.61 6.81 -13.18
C LYS A 28 -13.64 7.03 -14.34
N ARG A 29 -12.38 7.35 -14.07
CA ARG A 29 -11.34 7.70 -15.05
C ARG A 29 -10.15 6.74 -15.00
N GLU A 30 -9.90 6.17 -13.84
CA GLU A 30 -8.74 5.30 -13.57
C GLU A 30 -9.22 3.96 -13.03
N ALA A 31 -8.66 2.88 -13.54
CA ALA A 31 -8.95 1.53 -13.07
C ALA A 31 -7.83 1.06 -12.13
N PRO A 32 -8.15 0.34 -11.05
CA PRO A 32 -7.16 -0.36 -10.24
C PRO A 32 -6.35 -1.34 -11.11
N GLU A 33 -5.03 -1.23 -11.08
CA GLU A 33 -4.12 -2.09 -11.84
C GLU A 33 -3.40 -3.09 -10.92
N ARG A 34 -3.23 -4.33 -11.37
CA ARG A 34 -2.43 -5.31 -10.63
C ARG A 34 -0.95 -4.95 -10.66
N PHE A 35 -0.24 -5.24 -9.58
CA PHE A 35 1.18 -4.99 -9.48
C PHE A 35 1.90 -6.12 -8.71
N GLU A 36 3.22 -6.20 -8.90
CA GLU A 36 4.14 -6.94 -8.03
C GLU A 36 5.38 -6.07 -7.78
N GLY A 37 5.80 -5.95 -6.52
CA GLY A 37 6.97 -5.14 -6.17
C GLY A 37 7.41 -5.33 -4.73
N VAL A 38 8.17 -4.37 -4.23
CA VAL A 38 8.73 -4.39 -2.87
C VAL A 38 8.13 -3.26 -2.05
N VAL A 39 7.67 -3.56 -0.83
CA VAL A 39 7.17 -2.54 0.09
C VAL A 39 8.30 -1.58 0.45
N VAL A 40 8.11 -0.29 0.18
CA VAL A 40 9.06 0.78 0.52
C VAL A 40 8.56 1.64 1.68
N GLN A 41 7.26 1.63 1.96
CA GLN A 41 6.67 2.32 3.10
C GLN A 41 5.39 1.62 3.56
N VAL A 42 5.22 1.52 4.88
CA VAL A 42 3.99 1.08 5.53
C VAL A 42 3.32 2.29 6.16
N GLY A 43 2.04 2.47 5.85
CA GLY A 43 1.28 3.64 6.22
C GLY A 43 1.66 4.89 5.42
N SER A 44 0.87 5.94 5.61
CA SER A 44 1.12 7.28 5.08
C SER A 44 2.09 8.09 5.95
N GLY A 45 2.36 7.66 7.19
CA GLY A 45 3.17 8.40 8.15
C GLY A 45 2.42 9.57 8.82
N TYR A 46 1.10 9.67 8.57
CA TYR A 46 0.21 10.68 9.13
C TYR A 46 -0.86 9.96 9.97
N PRO A 47 -0.81 10.06 11.31
CA PRO A 47 -1.65 9.25 12.21
C PRO A 47 -3.16 9.37 11.97
N LYS A 48 -3.63 10.49 11.40
CA LYS A 48 -5.05 10.72 11.08
C LYS A 48 -5.50 10.02 9.80
N VAL A 49 -4.57 9.69 8.92
CA VAL A 49 -4.83 8.99 7.64
C VAL A 49 -4.63 7.49 7.83
N ASP A 50 -3.64 7.09 8.61
CA ASP A 50 -3.32 5.69 8.93
C ASP A 50 -4.41 4.96 9.74
N ALA A 51 -5.38 5.68 10.30
CA ALA A 51 -6.51 5.10 11.02
C ALA A 51 -7.64 4.57 10.09
N GLU A 52 -7.66 4.98 8.82
CA GLU A 52 -8.62 4.51 7.81
C GLU A 52 -7.89 3.73 6.71
N GLY A 53 -7.70 2.44 6.93
CA GLY A 53 -7.15 1.52 5.94
C GLY A 53 -5.64 1.67 5.79
N ASP A 54 -4.89 0.77 6.42
CA ASP A 54 -3.44 0.67 6.27
C ASP A 54 -3.03 0.69 4.79
N PHE A 55 -2.39 1.78 4.37
CA PHE A 55 -1.84 1.92 3.03
C PHE A 55 -0.43 1.31 2.97
N LEU A 56 -0.07 0.77 1.82
CA LEU A 56 1.28 0.36 1.48
C LEU A 56 1.75 1.15 0.27
N TRP A 57 3.03 1.53 0.29
CA TRP A 57 3.72 2.00 -0.91
C TRP A 57 4.65 0.91 -1.39
N VAL A 58 4.49 0.52 -2.64
CA VAL A 58 5.21 -0.59 -3.26
C VAL A 58 5.99 -0.04 -4.45
N ARG A 59 7.29 -0.28 -4.46
CA ARG A 59 8.15 0.03 -5.60
C ARG A 59 8.17 -1.14 -6.58
N LEU A 60 7.85 -0.83 -7.82
CA LEU A 60 7.84 -1.74 -8.96
C LEU A 60 9.23 -1.90 -9.59
N ALA A 61 9.37 -2.87 -10.49
CA ALA A 61 10.61 -3.15 -11.21
C ALA A 61 11.06 -2.00 -12.13
N ASP A 62 10.14 -1.19 -12.63
CA ASP A 62 10.39 0.03 -13.40
C ASP A 62 10.70 1.25 -12.52
N CYS A 63 10.96 1.03 -11.22
CA CYS A 63 11.25 2.04 -10.20
C CYS A 63 10.10 3.02 -9.91
N THR A 64 8.89 2.78 -10.44
CA THR A 64 7.70 3.55 -10.06
C THR A 64 7.13 3.04 -8.75
N GLU A 65 6.40 3.90 -8.05
CA GLU A 65 5.78 3.59 -6.76
C GLU A 65 4.27 3.58 -6.91
N ARG A 66 3.63 2.55 -6.35
CA ARG A 66 2.17 2.39 -6.34
C ARG A 66 1.67 2.28 -4.91
N GLN A 67 0.57 2.96 -4.65
CA GLN A 67 -0.15 2.84 -3.40
C GLN A 67 -1.11 1.65 -3.48
N SER A 68 -1.26 0.90 -2.39
CA SER A 68 -2.27 -0.15 -2.25
C SER A 68 -2.82 -0.17 -0.82
N LEU A 69 -3.98 -0.81 -0.64
CA LEU A 69 -4.49 -1.11 0.70
C LEU A 69 -3.90 -2.44 1.16
N VAL A 70 -3.59 -2.57 2.45
CA VAL A 70 -3.17 -3.83 3.06
C VAL A 70 -4.17 -4.95 2.78
N ALA A 71 -5.47 -4.65 2.76
CA ALA A 71 -6.53 -5.63 2.47
C ALA A 71 -6.53 -6.12 1.01
N ASP A 72 -5.99 -5.34 0.07
CA ASP A 72 -5.88 -5.66 -1.36
C ASP A 72 -4.46 -6.14 -1.74
N THR A 73 -3.62 -6.40 -0.74
CA THR A 73 -2.23 -6.81 -0.90
C THR A 73 -2.00 -8.17 -0.25
N GLU A 74 -1.18 -9.01 -0.90
CA GLU A 74 -0.76 -10.31 -0.40
C GLU A 74 0.75 -10.52 -0.60
N PRO A 75 1.41 -11.33 0.25
CA PRO A 75 2.83 -11.64 0.08
C PRO A 75 3.06 -12.39 -1.24
N SER A 76 4.12 -12.03 -1.96
CA SER A 76 4.57 -12.76 -3.16
C SER A 76 5.81 -13.59 -2.81
N PRO A 77 5.85 -14.89 -3.16
CA PRO A 77 6.96 -15.79 -2.84
C PRO A 77 8.25 -15.49 -3.63
#